data_AF-A0A7S1JPA8-F1
#
_entry.id   AF-A0A7S1JPA8-F1
#
_cell.length_a   1.000
_cell.length_b   1.000
_cell.length_c   1.000
_cell.angle_alpha   90.00
_cell.angle_beta   90.00
_cell.angle_gamma   90.00
#
_symmetry.space_group_name_H-M   'P 1'
#
loop_
_entity.id
_entity.type
_entity.pdbx_description
1 polymer ?
#
loop_
_entity_poly.entity_id
_entity_poly.type
_entity_poly.pdbx_seq_one_letter_code
_entity_poly.pdbx_strand_id
1 'polypeptide(L)'
;ANPVCEYLGCVCASVRDAALNKKRYGGSRVADQGATRHNDATRYERLRDLATQQPPVWNCRTTSTSHWAGDGIFSRVIVLHGDQPGQTFAAHIYIRSYSDFARAYLHTTEGPVDGKEGAAAFPETVTVVRQLMEADDEQAAFGDQLAVALPPADGGGEGEGGGQTAGPAAAASSAASGSV
;
A
#
# COMPACT_ATOMS: atom_id res chain seq x y z
N ALA A 1 3.64 -16.73 -30.40
CA ALA A 1 4.35 -16.63 -29.11
C ALA A 1 5.08 -15.29 -29.05
N ASN A 2 5.07 -14.59 -27.92
CA ASN A 2 5.91 -13.40 -27.77
C ASN A 2 7.37 -13.87 -27.62
N PRO A 3 8.34 -13.23 -28.29
CA PRO A 3 9.73 -13.60 -28.13
C PRO A 3 10.17 -13.30 -26.69
N VAL A 4 11.01 -14.19 -26.15
CA VAL A 4 11.73 -13.95 -24.89
C VAL A 4 12.56 -12.68 -25.07
N CYS A 5 12.53 -11.81 -24.06
CA CYS A 5 13.25 -10.54 -24.07
C CYS A 5 14.33 -10.58 -23.00
N GLU A 6 15.58 -10.35 -23.39
CA GLU A 6 16.67 -10.13 -22.45
C GLU A 6 16.85 -8.62 -22.25
N TYR A 7 16.80 -8.18 -20.99
CA TYR A 7 16.98 -6.78 -20.63
C TYR A 7 17.84 -6.67 -19.39
N LEU A 8 19.04 -6.08 -19.53
CA LEU A 8 20.02 -5.91 -18.44
C LEU A 8 20.38 -7.24 -17.74
N GLY A 9 20.53 -8.33 -18.50
CA GLY A 9 20.81 -9.67 -17.97
C GLY A 9 19.61 -10.39 -17.35
N CYS A 10 18.42 -9.76 -17.35
CA CYS A 10 17.19 -10.37 -16.88
C CYS A 10 16.41 -10.93 -18.06
N VAL A 11 15.97 -12.20 -17.95
CA VAL A 11 15.15 -12.87 -18.95
C VAL A 11 13.68 -12.66 -18.60
N CYS A 12 12.99 -11.92 -19.46
CA CYS A 12 11.56 -11.64 -19.39
C CYS A 12 10.79 -12.53 -20.37
N ALA A 13 9.61 -13.02 -19.97
CA ALA A 13 8.78 -13.87 -20.83
C ALA A 13 8.22 -13.12 -22.05
N SER A 14 8.18 -11.77 -22.01
CA SER A 14 7.72 -10.94 -23.11
C SER A 14 8.28 -9.51 -23.05
N VAL A 15 8.11 -8.73 -24.12
CA VAL A 15 8.40 -7.27 -24.11
C VAL A 15 7.49 -6.53 -23.12
N ARG A 16 6.24 -6.99 -22.94
CA ARG A 16 5.31 -6.43 -21.95
C ARG A 16 5.87 -6.60 -20.54
N ASP A 17 6.43 -7.76 -20.24
CA ASP A 17 7.06 -8.07 -18.95
C ASP A 17 8.26 -7.15 -18.71
N ALA A 18 9.13 -6.97 -19.71
CA ALA A 18 10.25 -6.03 -19.61
C ALA A 18 9.78 -4.58 -19.37
N ALA A 19 8.72 -4.14 -20.05
CA ALA A 19 8.14 -2.82 -19.86
C ALA A 19 7.54 -2.64 -18.45
N LEU A 20 6.81 -3.63 -17.94
CA LEU A 20 6.27 -3.63 -16.58
C LEU A 20 7.38 -3.60 -15.53
N ASN A 21 8.44 -4.38 -15.73
CA ASN A 21 9.62 -4.36 -14.87
C ASN A 21 10.26 -2.96 -14.82
N LYS A 22 10.35 -2.27 -15.96
CA LYS A 22 10.87 -0.89 -16.03
C LYS A 22 9.95 0.13 -15.34
N LYS A 23 8.63 -0.06 -15.38
CA LYS A 23 7.67 0.87 -14.76
C LYS A 23 7.84 1.02 -13.25
N ARG A 24 8.47 0.05 -12.56
CA ARG A 24 8.71 0.12 -11.12
C ARG A 24 9.54 1.33 -10.66
N TYR A 25 10.30 1.93 -11.56
CA TYR A 25 11.19 3.06 -11.24
C TYR A 25 10.49 4.44 -11.25
N GLY A 26 9.21 4.52 -11.62
CA GLY A 26 8.51 5.79 -11.81
C GLY A 26 7.59 6.23 -10.67
N GLY A 27 7.46 5.45 -9.60
CA GLY A 27 6.51 5.70 -8.50
C GLY A 27 7.15 5.92 -7.14
N SER A 28 6.38 6.45 -6.21
CA SER A 28 6.68 6.53 -4.78
C SER A 28 6.67 5.14 -4.16
N ARG A 29 7.56 4.89 -3.20
CA ARG A 29 7.55 3.65 -2.39
C ARG A 29 6.67 3.87 -1.17
N VAL A 30 5.70 2.98 -0.97
CA VAL A 30 4.71 3.04 0.12
C VAL A 30 5.17 2.20 1.32
N ALA A 31 5.61 0.98 1.05
CA ALA A 31 6.09 0.03 2.05
C ALA A 31 7.12 -0.91 1.42
N ASP A 32 8.02 -1.47 2.24
CA ASP A 32 8.90 -2.55 1.80
C ASP A 32 9.33 -3.46 2.95
N GLN A 33 9.16 -4.77 2.80
CA GLN A 33 9.50 -5.75 3.83
C GLN A 33 10.38 -6.85 3.25
N GLY A 34 11.47 -7.15 3.97
CA GLY A 34 12.38 -8.24 3.65
C GLY A 34 12.32 -9.37 4.67
N ALA A 35 12.64 -10.58 4.22
CA ALA A 35 12.83 -11.76 5.05
C ALA A 35 14.06 -12.53 4.56
N THR A 36 14.90 -12.94 5.50
CA THR A 36 15.93 -13.95 5.22
C THR A 36 15.39 -15.30 5.67
N ARG A 37 15.83 -16.37 4.99
CA ARG A 37 15.44 -17.74 5.33
C ARG A 37 15.77 -18.11 6.77
N HIS A 38 16.82 -17.52 7.34
CA HIS A 38 17.28 -17.81 8.69
C HIS A 38 16.51 -17.07 9.79
N ASN A 39 16.04 -15.85 9.52
CA ASN A 39 15.39 -15.02 10.53
C ASN A 39 13.86 -15.19 10.51
N ASP A 40 13.29 -15.45 9.33
CA ASP A 40 11.84 -15.56 9.14
C ASP A 40 11.56 -16.48 7.94
N ALA A 41 11.73 -17.78 8.16
CA ALA A 41 11.57 -18.80 7.13
C ALA A 41 10.17 -18.77 6.50
N THR A 42 9.13 -18.61 7.33
CA THR A 42 7.73 -18.58 6.88
C THR A 42 7.48 -17.41 5.93
N ARG A 43 7.90 -16.19 6.29
CA ARG A 43 7.74 -15.03 5.40
C ARG A 43 8.59 -15.17 4.14
N TYR A 44 9.82 -15.66 4.27
CA TYR A 44 10.71 -15.91 3.13
C TYR A 44 10.06 -16.88 2.13
N GLU A 45 9.54 -18.02 2.59
CA GLU A 45 8.89 -19.02 1.75
C GLU A 45 7.65 -18.42 1.09
N ARG A 46 6.81 -17.69 1.83
CA ARG A 46 5.62 -17.07 1.26
C ARG A 46 5.93 -16.04 0.17
N LEU A 47 6.92 -15.17 0.40
CA LEU A 47 7.36 -14.20 -0.61
C LEU A 47 7.95 -14.89 -1.85
N ARG A 48 8.69 -15.98 -1.66
CA ARG A 48 9.24 -16.78 -2.77
C ARG A 48 8.12 -17.46 -3.57
N ASP A 49 7.11 -17.98 -2.91
CA ASP A 49 5.93 -18.57 -3.55
C ASP A 49 5.19 -17.52 -4.38
N LEU A 50 4.91 -16.34 -3.81
CA LEU A 50 4.30 -15.23 -4.56
C LEU A 50 5.15 -14.81 -5.77
N ALA A 51 6.49 -14.82 -5.66
CA ALA A 51 7.38 -14.49 -6.77
C ALA A 51 7.35 -15.54 -7.91
N THR A 52 6.99 -16.79 -7.62
CA THR A 52 7.05 -17.93 -8.57
C THR A 52 5.68 -18.47 -9.00
N GLN A 53 4.61 -18.06 -8.32
CA GLN A 53 3.23 -18.51 -8.58
C GLN A 53 2.79 -18.28 -10.04
N GLN A 54 2.03 -19.18 -10.64
CA GLN A 54 1.47 -18.90 -11.96
C GLN A 54 0.33 -17.87 -11.88
N PRO A 55 0.15 -16.97 -12.85
CA PRO A 55 -0.98 -16.04 -12.86
C PRO A 55 -2.33 -16.77 -12.94
N PRO A 56 -3.42 -16.21 -12.37
CA PRO A 56 -3.49 -14.93 -11.66
C PRO A 56 -3.04 -15.01 -10.20
N VAL A 57 -2.57 -13.89 -9.65
CA VAL A 57 -2.31 -13.71 -8.20
C VAL A 57 -3.32 -12.70 -7.69
N TRP A 58 -4.11 -13.02 -6.66
CA TRP A 58 -5.20 -12.17 -6.15
C TRP A 58 -6.16 -11.64 -7.23
N ASN A 59 -6.52 -12.49 -8.20
CA ASN A 59 -7.29 -12.11 -9.41
C ASN A 59 -6.66 -11.02 -10.29
N CYS A 60 -5.42 -10.59 -10.00
CA CYS A 60 -4.66 -9.64 -10.82
C CYS A 60 -4.12 -10.37 -12.06
N ARG A 61 -4.63 -9.99 -13.24
CA ARG A 61 -4.23 -10.59 -14.52
C ARG A 61 -2.91 -10.04 -15.04
N THR A 62 -2.58 -8.80 -14.73
CA THR A 62 -1.33 -8.18 -15.16
C THR A 62 -0.23 -8.52 -14.17
N THR A 63 0.51 -9.58 -14.47
CA THR A 63 1.73 -9.93 -13.76
C THR A 63 2.87 -10.09 -14.76
N SER A 64 4.09 -9.75 -14.32
CA SER A 64 5.32 -9.94 -15.07
C SER A 64 6.25 -10.78 -14.24
N THR A 65 6.79 -11.84 -14.83
CA THR A 65 7.79 -12.70 -14.17
C THR A 65 9.09 -12.62 -14.94
N SER A 66 10.16 -12.34 -14.22
CA SER A 66 11.50 -12.24 -14.80
C SER A 66 12.48 -12.98 -13.90
N HIS A 67 13.46 -13.63 -14.50
CA HIS A 67 14.47 -14.39 -13.77
C HIS A 67 15.85 -14.15 -14.36
N TRP A 68 16.88 -14.33 -13.54
CA TRP A 68 18.27 -14.27 -13.98
C TRP A 68 18.74 -15.72 -14.13
N ALA A 69 19.02 -16.11 -15.37
CA ALA A 69 19.45 -17.48 -15.66
C ALA A 69 20.81 -17.73 -15.00
N GLY A 70 20.85 -18.67 -14.05
CA GLY A 70 22.08 -19.09 -13.34
C GLY A 70 22.10 -18.78 -11.83
N ASP A 71 21.42 -17.72 -11.39
CA ASP A 71 21.56 -17.22 -10.01
C ASP A 71 20.38 -17.58 -9.09
N GLY A 72 19.36 -18.26 -9.61
CA GLY A 72 18.16 -18.59 -8.85
C GLY A 72 17.38 -17.36 -8.35
N ILE A 73 17.59 -16.20 -9.01
CA ILE A 73 16.95 -14.94 -8.68
C ILE A 73 15.63 -14.84 -9.44
N PHE A 74 14.54 -14.67 -8.70
CA PHE A 74 13.21 -14.43 -9.23
C PHE A 74 12.79 -12.99 -8.94
N SER A 75 12.12 -12.38 -9.91
CA SER A 75 11.62 -11.02 -9.80
C SER A 75 10.23 -10.96 -10.41
N ARG A 76 9.27 -10.49 -9.63
CA ARG A 76 7.88 -10.40 -10.04
C ARG A 76 7.33 -9.00 -9.86
N VAL A 77 6.56 -8.55 -10.83
CA VAL A 77 5.69 -7.37 -10.70
C VAL A 77 4.24 -7.84 -10.76
N ILE A 78 3.44 -7.45 -9.78
CA ILE A 78 1.98 -7.66 -9.72
C ILE A 78 1.32 -6.30 -9.75
N VAL A 79 0.55 -6.00 -10.80
CA VAL A 79 -0.18 -4.73 -10.90
C VAL A 79 -1.53 -4.89 -10.20
N LEU A 80 -1.74 -4.09 -9.16
CA LEU A 80 -2.95 -4.07 -8.35
C LEU A 80 -3.97 -3.06 -8.89
N HIS A 81 -3.47 -1.93 -9.41
CA HIS A 81 -4.27 -0.83 -9.93
C HIS A 81 -3.49 -0.06 -11.02
N GLY A 82 -4.20 0.62 -11.92
CA GLY A 82 -3.64 1.45 -13.00
C GLY A 82 -3.44 0.75 -14.33
N ASP A 83 -4.06 -0.41 -14.55
CA ASP A 83 -4.04 -1.12 -15.84
C ASP A 83 -5.37 -1.05 -16.62
N GLN A 84 -6.40 -0.42 -16.05
CA GLN A 84 -7.70 -0.19 -16.70
C GLN A 84 -7.92 1.29 -17.05
N PRO A 85 -8.72 1.59 -18.10
CA PRO A 85 -9.15 2.95 -18.40
C PRO A 85 -9.87 3.62 -17.21
N GLY A 86 -9.60 4.90 -16.97
CA GLY A 86 -10.23 5.68 -15.91
C GLY A 86 -9.56 5.57 -14.54
N GLN A 87 -8.63 4.65 -14.34
CA GLN A 87 -7.78 4.62 -13.16
C GLN A 87 -6.76 5.77 -13.23
N THR A 88 -6.71 6.60 -12.19
CA THR A 88 -5.93 7.85 -12.17
C THR A 88 -4.51 7.67 -11.62
N PHE A 89 -4.26 6.56 -10.94
CA PHE A 89 -2.95 6.18 -10.45
C PHE A 89 -2.66 4.71 -10.75
N ALA A 90 -1.41 4.29 -10.53
CA ALA A 90 -1.02 2.89 -10.58
C ALA A 90 -0.46 2.45 -9.23
N ALA A 91 -0.83 1.24 -8.80
CA ALA A 91 -0.27 0.58 -7.63
C ALA A 91 0.22 -0.81 -8.05
N HIS A 92 1.44 -1.16 -7.64
CA HIS A 92 2.01 -2.46 -7.96
C HIS A 92 2.97 -2.94 -6.87
N ILE A 93 3.05 -4.25 -6.77
CA ILE A 93 4.00 -4.94 -5.90
C ILE A 93 5.15 -5.43 -6.74
N TYR A 94 6.36 -5.16 -6.28
CA TYR A 94 7.59 -5.74 -6.80
C TYR A 94 8.17 -6.70 -5.77
N ILE A 95 8.30 -7.98 -6.12
CA ILE A 95 8.92 -9.00 -5.26
C ILE A 95 10.23 -9.42 -5.89
N ARG A 96 11.30 -9.44 -5.09
CA ARG A 96 12.61 -9.99 -5.47
C ARG A 96 12.95 -11.12 -4.52
N SER A 97 13.25 -12.29 -5.06
CA SER A 97 13.64 -13.47 -4.28
C SER A 97 14.98 -14.02 -4.77
N TYR A 98 15.85 -14.31 -3.82
CA TYR A 98 17.13 -15.00 -3.94
C TYR A 98 17.05 -16.33 -3.18
N SER A 99 18.13 -17.12 -3.17
CA SER A 99 18.19 -18.41 -2.47
C SER A 99 18.00 -18.33 -0.95
N ASP A 100 18.30 -17.19 -0.32
CA ASP A 100 18.34 -17.00 1.13
C ASP A 100 17.62 -15.72 1.60
N PHE A 101 17.12 -14.91 0.67
CA PHE A 101 16.48 -13.63 0.95
C PHE A 101 15.32 -13.36 0.00
N ALA A 102 14.23 -12.78 0.51
CA ALA A 102 13.14 -12.28 -0.31
C ALA A 102 12.69 -10.91 0.21
N ARG A 103 12.30 -10.01 -0.69
CA ARG A 103 11.78 -8.68 -0.35
C ARG A 103 10.65 -8.27 -1.26
N ALA A 104 9.59 -7.74 -0.67
CA ALA A 104 8.49 -7.11 -1.37
C ALA A 104 8.57 -5.59 -1.21
N TYR A 105 8.17 -4.88 -2.27
CA TYR A 105 8.07 -3.43 -2.33
C TYR A 105 6.69 -3.07 -2.87
N LEU A 106 5.98 -2.18 -2.20
CA LEU A 106 4.75 -1.57 -2.70
C LEU A 106 5.08 -0.20 -3.28
N HIS A 107 4.72 0.01 -4.54
CA HIS A 107 4.94 1.26 -5.25
C HIS A 107 3.63 1.83 -5.76
N THR A 108 3.53 3.15 -5.79
CA THR A 108 2.37 3.88 -6.29
C THR A 108 2.73 5.13 -7.07
N THR A 109 1.84 5.56 -7.97
CA THR A 109 1.87 6.90 -8.57
C THR A 109 0.79 7.82 -8.01
N GLU A 110 0.08 7.40 -6.97
CA GLU A 110 -0.80 8.27 -6.18
C GLU A 110 0.02 9.44 -5.62
N GLY A 111 -0.53 10.65 -5.70
CA GLY A 111 0.10 11.83 -5.11
C GLY A 111 0.09 11.73 -3.58
N PRO A 112 1.19 12.02 -2.88
CA PRO A 112 1.21 11.94 -1.42
C PRO A 112 0.26 13.00 -0.82
N VAL A 113 -0.43 12.62 0.25
CA VAL A 113 -1.24 13.56 1.05
C VAL A 113 -0.33 14.42 1.92
N ASP A 114 -0.48 15.75 1.82
CA ASP A 114 0.31 16.71 2.61
C ASP A 114 0.22 16.45 4.11
N GLY A 115 1.37 16.49 4.79
CA GLY A 115 1.47 16.28 6.24
C GLY A 115 1.27 14.83 6.69
N LYS A 116 1.21 13.87 5.76
CA LYS A 116 1.20 12.44 6.06
C LYS A 116 2.54 11.80 5.63
N GLU A 117 2.90 10.70 6.29
CA GLU A 117 4.15 9.97 6.03
C GLU A 117 3.89 8.47 5.83
N GLY A 118 4.84 7.78 5.18
CA GLY A 118 4.76 6.35 4.94
C GLY A 118 3.51 5.94 4.18
N ALA A 119 2.88 4.82 4.60
CA ALA A 119 1.64 4.35 4.01
C ALA A 119 0.46 5.32 4.18
N ALA A 120 0.49 6.19 5.20
CA ALA A 120 -0.58 7.16 5.44
C ALA A 120 -0.62 8.28 4.40
N ALA A 121 0.48 8.49 3.68
CA ALA A 121 0.54 9.43 2.57
C ALA A 121 -0.17 8.92 1.30
N PHE A 122 -0.52 7.62 1.23
CA PHE A 122 -1.08 6.98 0.03
C PHE A 122 -2.34 6.15 0.35
N PRO A 123 -3.41 6.78 0.86
CA PRO A 123 -4.58 6.06 1.37
C PRO A 123 -5.33 5.24 0.31
N GLU A 124 -5.39 5.69 -0.95
CA GLU A 124 -6.06 4.93 -2.01
C GLU A 124 -5.28 3.64 -2.32
N THR A 125 -3.95 3.74 -2.36
CA THR A 125 -3.07 2.58 -2.54
C THR A 125 -3.23 1.55 -1.43
N VAL A 126 -3.25 1.99 -0.16
CA VAL A 126 -3.46 1.10 0.99
C VAL A 126 -4.83 0.42 0.91
N THR A 127 -5.85 1.16 0.50
CA THR A 127 -7.22 0.63 0.32
C THR A 127 -7.25 -0.46 -0.75
N VAL A 128 -6.62 -0.23 -1.91
CA VAL A 128 -6.51 -1.23 -2.98
C VAL A 128 -5.83 -2.51 -2.49
N VAL A 129 -4.72 -2.37 -1.74
CA VAL A 129 -4.00 -3.52 -1.20
C VAL A 129 -4.89 -4.35 -0.29
N ARG A 130 -5.55 -3.73 0.69
CA ARG A 130 -6.43 -4.42 1.65
C ARG A 130 -7.65 -5.08 1.00
N GLN A 131 -8.13 -4.53 -0.12
CA GLN A 131 -9.26 -5.09 -0.85
C GLN A 131 -8.89 -6.30 -1.72
N LEU A 132 -7.67 -6.31 -2.27
CA LEU A 132 -7.24 -7.34 -3.21
C LEU A 132 -6.47 -8.47 -2.53
N MET A 133 -5.59 -8.14 -1.59
CA MET A 133 -4.74 -9.13 -0.93
C MET A 133 -5.50 -9.83 0.18
N GLU A 134 -5.21 -11.13 0.33
CA GLU A 134 -5.61 -11.87 1.51
C GLU A 134 -4.81 -11.37 2.72
N ALA A 135 -5.39 -11.40 3.91
CA ALA A 135 -4.77 -10.83 5.12
C ALA A 135 -3.40 -11.46 5.44
N ASP A 136 -3.26 -12.78 5.23
CA ASP A 136 -1.99 -13.48 5.44
C ASP A 136 -0.91 -13.02 4.45
N ASP A 137 -1.31 -12.70 3.22
CA ASP A 137 -0.40 -12.20 2.19
C ASP A 137 0.02 -10.76 2.43
N GLU A 138 -0.91 -9.93 2.90
CA GLU A 138 -0.60 -8.57 3.34
C GLU A 138 0.42 -8.61 4.47
N GLN A 139 0.19 -9.45 5.49
CA GLN A 139 1.09 -9.58 6.64
C GLN A 139 2.46 -10.15 6.26
N ALA A 140 2.50 -11.12 5.35
CA ALA A 140 3.75 -11.66 4.83
C ALA A 140 4.51 -10.61 4.00
N ALA A 141 3.81 -9.88 3.13
CA ALA A 141 4.44 -8.96 2.19
C ALA A 141 4.85 -7.62 2.81
N PHE A 142 4.13 -7.13 3.82
CA PHE A 142 4.34 -5.78 4.36
C PHE A 142 4.37 -5.72 5.89
N GLY A 143 3.97 -6.78 6.60
CA GLY A 143 3.85 -6.75 8.05
C GLY A 143 3.02 -5.55 8.51
N ASP A 144 3.50 -4.84 9.52
CA ASP A 144 2.77 -3.70 10.10
C ASP A 144 2.98 -2.38 9.32
N GLN A 145 3.68 -2.39 8.18
CA GLN A 145 3.97 -1.15 7.45
C GLN A 145 2.76 -0.48 6.81
N LEU A 146 1.67 -1.25 6.60
CA LEU A 146 0.40 -0.73 6.12
C LEU A 146 -0.56 -0.38 7.26
N ALA A 147 -0.13 -0.48 8.52
CA ALA A 147 -0.92 -0.08 9.68
C ALA A 147 -0.99 1.45 9.77
N VAL A 148 -1.81 2.05 8.91
CA VAL A 148 -2.23 3.43 9.04
C VAL A 148 -3.42 3.46 10.00
N ALA A 149 -3.34 4.27 11.04
CA ALA A 149 -4.51 4.68 11.79
C ALA A 149 -5.42 5.44 10.82
N LEU A 150 -6.38 4.73 10.23
CA LEU A 150 -7.44 5.41 9.49
C LEU A 150 -8.11 6.35 10.49
N PRO A 151 -8.34 7.63 10.14
CA PRO A 151 -9.25 8.44 10.94
C PRO A 151 -10.56 7.65 11.07
N PRO A 152 -11.21 7.67 12.25
CA PRO A 152 -12.48 6.98 12.42
C PRO A 152 -13.36 7.37 11.23
N ALA A 153 -13.93 6.37 10.54
CA ALA A 153 -14.85 6.63 9.44
C ALA A 153 -15.88 7.62 9.99
N ASP A 154 -15.90 8.83 9.43
CA ASP A 154 -16.80 9.90 9.86
C ASP A 154 -18.22 9.32 9.81
N GLY A 155 -18.67 8.83 10.96
CA GLY A 155 -20.05 8.49 11.19
C GLY A 155 -20.75 9.83 11.11
N GLY A 156 -21.40 10.07 9.98
CA GLY A 156 -22.26 11.21 9.76
C GLY A 156 -23.25 11.30 10.92
N GLY A 157 -22.92 12.16 11.88
CA GLY A 157 -23.84 12.70 12.85
C GLY A 157 -24.32 14.04 12.33
N GLU A 158 -25.29 14.00 11.42
CA GLU A 158 -26.18 15.13 11.20
C GLU A 158 -26.95 15.43 12.49
N GLY A 159 -27.12 16.73 12.79
CA GLY A 159 -28.04 17.25 13.80
C GLY A 159 -27.37 17.48 15.16
N GLU A 160 -27.51 18.63 15.82
CA GLU A 160 -28.72 19.43 15.91
C GLU A 160 -28.37 20.88 16.28
N GLY A 161 -29.11 21.80 15.68
CA GLY A 161 -28.93 23.23 15.85
C GLY A 161 -29.19 23.70 17.27
N GLY A 162 -28.50 24.78 17.64
CA GLY A 162 -28.70 25.47 18.90
C GLY A 162 -28.10 26.86 18.82
N GLY A 163 -28.61 27.68 17.90
CA GLY A 163 -28.35 29.11 17.94
C GLY A 163 -28.98 29.68 19.21
N GLN A 164 -28.15 30.09 20.17
CA GLN A 164 -28.56 31.02 21.22
C GLN A 164 -27.66 32.24 21.20
N THR A 165 -28.29 33.32 20.76
CA THR A 165 -27.84 34.70 20.74
C THR A 165 -27.49 35.20 22.13
N ALA A 166 -26.49 36.08 22.15
CA ALA A 166 -25.98 36.82 23.29
C ALA A 166 -27.06 37.49 24.18
N GLY A 167 -26.85 37.42 25.49
CA GLY A 167 -27.44 38.32 26.48
C GLY A 167 -26.31 38.96 27.32
N PRO A 168 -26.30 40.29 27.55
CA PRO A 168 -25.20 40.97 28.21
C PRO A 168 -25.27 40.93 29.74
N ALA A 169 -24.12 41.24 30.33
CA ALA A 169 -23.84 41.37 31.74
C ALA A 169 -24.69 42.43 32.46
N ALA A 170 -25.06 42.15 33.71
CA ALA A 170 -25.43 43.16 34.71
C ALA A 170 -24.81 42.78 36.07
N ALA A 171 -24.21 43.80 36.69
CA ALA A 171 -23.39 43.73 37.89
C ALA A 171 -24.19 43.96 39.19
N ALA A 172 -23.61 43.47 40.28
CA ALA A 172 -23.49 44.06 41.62
C ALA A 172 -24.73 44.47 42.46
N SER A 173 -24.85 43.75 43.60
CA SER A 173 -24.81 44.25 45.00
C SER A 173 -25.96 45.03 45.67
N SER A 174 -26.31 44.47 46.85
CA SER A 174 -26.59 45.13 48.16
C SER A 174 -28.01 45.57 48.55
N ALA A 175 -28.54 44.92 49.60
CA ALA A 175 -29.25 45.50 50.77
C ALA A 175 -29.42 44.35 51.81
N ALA A 176 -28.93 44.36 53.05
CA ALA A 176 -29.10 45.27 54.19
C ALA A 176 -30.53 45.31 54.78
N SER A 177 -30.70 44.64 55.93
CA SER A 177 -31.68 44.91 57.02
C SER A 177 -31.29 43.95 58.15
N GLY A 178 -31.10 44.30 59.41
CA GLY A 178 -31.58 45.44 60.19
C GLY A 178 -32.08 44.86 61.52
N SER A 179 -31.40 45.17 62.63
CA SER A 179 -31.75 44.77 63.99
C SER A 179 -32.96 45.52 64.53
N VAL A 180 -33.72 44.88 65.43
CA VAL A 180 -34.31 45.47 66.64
C VAL A 180 -34.14 44.47 67.77
#